data_AF-A0A2U2ZWD3-F1
#
_entry.id   AF-A0A2U2ZWD3-F1
#
_cell.length_a   1.000
_cell.length_b   1.000
_cell.length_c   1.000
_cell.angle_alpha   90.00
_cell.angle_beta   90.00
_cell.angle_gamma   90.00
#
_symmetry.space_group_name_H-M   'P 1'
#
loop_
_entity.id
_entity.type
_entity.pdbx_description
1 polymer ?
#
loop_
_entity_poly.entity_id
_entity_poly.type
_entity_poly.pdbx_seq_one_letter_code
_entity_poly.pdbx_strand_id
1 'polypeptide(L)'
;MSAHQYDEGHTIAGWTGCAVATVGCVVLGLGVVMVSVPVLAGGGVIVALGLLVTWALHLAGWGKPPGRRPRAEWGMRTRDRSARDGHPGCVGCRLAGRGRSSAAVVPVAEPEAVTADVGG
;
A
#
# COMPACT_ATOMS: atom_id res chain seq x y z
N MET A 1 -13.89 -20.52 -18.67
CA MET A 1 -12.74 -20.15 -17.80
C MET A 1 -11.61 -19.72 -18.70
N SER A 2 -11.11 -18.49 -18.53
CA SER A 2 -10.03 -17.92 -19.34
C SER A 2 -8.78 -18.80 -19.26
N ALA A 3 -8.20 -19.19 -20.39
CA ALA A 3 -6.98 -20.00 -20.44
C ALA A 3 -5.77 -19.30 -19.78
N HIS A 4 -5.83 -17.97 -19.64
CA HIS A 4 -4.87 -17.18 -18.88
C HIS A 4 -5.45 -16.73 -17.53
N GLN A 5 -4.73 -17.03 -16.46
CA GLN A 5 -5.06 -16.65 -15.09
C GLN A 5 -4.35 -15.33 -14.77
N TYR A 6 -5.08 -14.36 -14.24
CA TYR A 6 -4.57 -13.03 -13.88
C TYR A 6 -4.84 -12.73 -12.41
N ASP A 7 -3.98 -11.92 -11.79
CA ASP A 7 -4.21 -11.41 -10.44
C ASP A 7 -5.27 -10.31 -10.49
N GLU A 8 -6.52 -10.70 -10.25
CA GLU A 8 -7.72 -9.85 -10.22
C GLU A 8 -7.67 -8.76 -9.14
N GLY A 9 -6.69 -8.80 -8.23
CA GLY A 9 -6.49 -7.76 -7.22
C GLY A 9 -7.51 -7.81 -6.07
N HIS A 10 -8.18 -8.95 -5.87
CA HIS A 10 -9.08 -9.19 -4.76
C HIS A 10 -8.34 -9.13 -3.42
N THR A 11 -8.37 -7.98 -2.77
CA THR A 11 -7.71 -7.71 -1.48
C THR A 11 -8.73 -7.20 -0.47
N ILE A 12 -8.47 -7.43 0.82
CA ILE A 12 -9.35 -6.92 1.89
C ILE A 12 -9.39 -5.39 1.83
N ALA A 13 -8.24 -4.74 1.64
CA ALA A 13 -8.19 -3.28 1.49
C ALA A 13 -9.08 -2.80 0.34
N GLY A 14 -8.98 -3.45 -0.83
CA GLY A 14 -9.76 -3.06 -2.01
C GLY A 14 -11.27 -3.22 -1.81
N TRP A 15 -11.72 -4.38 -1.32
CA TRP A 15 -13.15 -4.64 -1.13
C TRP A 15 -13.76 -3.82 0.01
N THR A 16 -13.06 -3.66 1.13
CA THR A 16 -13.52 -2.79 2.23
C THR A 16 -13.62 -1.35 1.76
N GLY A 17 -12.60 -0.84 1.07
CA GLY A 17 -12.60 0.50 0.49
C GLY A 17 -13.76 0.71 -0.47
N CYS A 18 -13.97 -0.23 -1.39
CA CYS A 18 -15.05 -0.19 -2.37
C CYS A 18 -16.42 -0.13 -1.67
N ALA A 19 -16.68 -1.01 -0.71
CA ALA A 19 -17.96 -1.03 0.02
C ALA A 19 -18.24 0.30 0.74
N VAL A 20 -17.24 0.85 1.45
CA VAL A 20 -17.39 2.13 2.16
C VAL A 20 -17.60 3.28 1.18
N ALA A 21 -16.83 3.33 0.09
CA ALA A 21 -16.98 4.36 -0.94
C ALA A 21 -18.35 4.29 -1.61
N THR A 22 -18.87 3.09 -1.90
CA THR A 22 -20.24 2.92 -2.44
C THR A 22 -21.29 3.50 -1.49
N VAL A 23 -21.21 3.21 -0.19
CA VAL A 23 -22.13 3.80 0.80
C VAL A 23 -22.01 5.33 0.80
N GLY A 24 -20.79 5.88 0.78
CA GLY A 24 -20.57 7.32 0.71
C GLY A 24 -21.18 7.96 -0.55
N CYS A 25 -21.01 7.32 -1.71
CA CYS A 25 -21.62 7.78 -2.97
C CYS A 25 -23.15 7.74 -2.93
N VAL A 26 -23.75 6.72 -2.30
CA VAL A 26 -25.21 6.66 -2.10
C VAL A 26 -25.68 7.82 -1.23
N VAL A 27 -24.99 8.09 -0.12
CA VAL A 27 -25.33 9.22 0.77
C VAL A 27 -25.14 10.56 0.06
N LEU A 28 -24.10 10.72 -0.76
CA LEU A 28 -23.94 11.90 -1.62
C LEU A 28 -25.10 12.07 -2.59
N GLY A 29 -25.51 11.00 -3.28
CA GLY A 29 -26.66 11.02 -4.19
C GLY A 29 -27.96 11.42 -3.49
N LEU A 30 -28.19 10.89 -2.28
CA LEU A 30 -29.30 11.30 -1.42
C LEU A 30 -29.23 12.79 -1.06
N GLY A 31 -28.04 13.30 -0.73
CA GLY A 31 -27.82 14.71 -0.45
C GLY A 31 -28.18 15.63 -1.63
N VAL A 32 -27.90 15.20 -2.86
CA VAL A 32 -28.31 15.92 -4.08
C VAL A 32 -29.83 15.94 -4.23
N VAL A 33 -30.49 14.77 -4.12
CA VAL A 33 -31.96 14.66 -4.27
C VAL A 33 -32.71 15.49 -3.22
N MET A 34 -32.17 15.55 -2.00
CA MET A 34 -32.75 16.35 -0.91
C MET A 34 -32.32 17.81 -0.90
N VAL A 35 -31.40 18.23 -1.78
CA VAL A 35 -30.79 19.58 -1.78
C VAL A 35 -30.22 19.93 -0.39
N SER A 36 -29.52 18.97 0.22
CA SER A 36 -29.10 19.03 1.63
C SER A 36 -27.58 19.04 1.78
N VAL A 37 -27.04 20.22 2.13
CA VAL A 37 -25.61 20.40 2.41
C VAL A 37 -25.11 19.49 3.55
N PRO A 38 -25.82 19.32 4.68
CA PRO A 38 -25.38 18.40 5.73
C PRO A 38 -25.26 16.95 5.24
N VAL A 39 -26.21 16.48 4.42
CA VAL A 39 -26.17 15.11 3.88
C VAL A 39 -25.02 14.94 2.87
N LEU A 40 -24.80 15.95 2.02
CA LEU A 40 -23.64 15.98 1.13
C LEU A 40 -22.32 15.93 1.90
N ALA A 41 -22.17 16.74 2.95
CA ALA A 41 -20.99 16.73 3.79
C ALA A 41 -20.78 15.36 4.46
N GLY A 42 -21.85 14.75 4.98
CA GLY A 42 -21.81 13.40 5.55
C GLY A 42 -21.34 12.34 4.54
N GLY A 43 -21.88 12.36 3.32
CA GLY A 43 -21.44 11.47 2.25
C GLY A 43 -19.97 11.66 1.88
N GLY A 44 -19.52 12.91 1.80
CA GLY A 44 -18.11 13.26 1.56
C GLY A 44 -17.18 12.75 2.66
N VAL A 45 -17.58 12.87 3.93
CA VAL A 45 -16.84 12.30 5.07
C VAL A 45 -16.73 10.77 4.95
N ILE A 46 -17.81 10.08 4.58
CA ILE A 46 -17.78 8.62 4.40
C ILE A 46 -16.79 8.21 3.30
N VAL A 47 -16.79 8.93 2.16
CA VAL A 47 -15.82 8.67 1.08
C VAL A 47 -14.38 8.90 1.57
N ALA A 48 -14.12 9.98 2.28
CA ALA A 48 -12.80 10.26 2.85
C ALA A 48 -12.36 9.16 3.84
N LEU A 49 -13.28 8.68 4.69
CA LEU A 49 -13.02 7.53 5.56
C LEU A 49 -12.72 6.26 4.77
N GLY A 50 -13.41 6.00 3.65
CA GLY A 50 -13.12 4.87 2.76
C GLY A 50 -11.69 4.92 2.22
N LEU A 51 -11.20 6.09 1.81
CA LEU A 51 -9.81 6.29 1.39
C LEU A 51 -8.83 6.00 2.53
N LEU A 52 -9.08 6.55 3.72
CA LEU A 52 -8.21 6.37 4.89
C LEU A 52 -8.17 4.91 5.35
N VAL A 53 -9.32 4.21 5.39
CA VAL A 53 -9.41 2.79 5.73
C VAL A 53 -8.65 1.94 4.73
N THR A 54 -8.85 2.18 3.43
CA THR A 54 -8.13 1.47 2.36
C THR A 54 -6.63 1.66 2.50
N TRP A 55 -6.21 2.89 2.75
CA TRP A 55 -4.80 3.23 2.93
C TRP A 55 -4.21 2.56 4.16
N ALA A 56 -4.89 2.63 5.32
CA ALA A 56 -4.46 1.96 6.55
C ALA A 56 -4.35 0.44 6.37
N LEU A 57 -5.31 -0.19 5.68
CA LEU A 57 -5.28 -1.62 5.38
C LEU A 57 -4.14 -1.98 4.42
N HIS A 58 -3.87 -1.16 3.41
CA HIS A 58 -2.72 -1.34 2.52
C HIS A 58 -1.40 -1.28 3.31
N LEU A 59 -1.24 -0.27 4.17
CA LEU A 59 -0.08 -0.16 5.05
C LEU A 59 0.03 -1.32 6.05
N ALA A 60 -1.08 -1.94 6.42
CA ALA A 60 -1.10 -3.12 7.28
C ALA A 60 -0.76 -4.42 6.52
N GLY A 61 -0.58 -4.38 5.20
CA GLY A 61 -0.26 -5.54 4.36
C GLY A 61 -1.48 -6.27 3.79
N TRP A 62 -2.66 -5.65 3.86
CA TRP A 62 -3.92 -6.22 3.35
C TRP A 62 -4.33 -5.68 1.98
N GLY A 63 -3.47 -4.86 1.36
CA GLY A 63 -3.63 -4.36 0.00
C GLY A 63 -2.67 -5.04 -0.98
N LYS A 64 -2.84 -4.73 -2.27
CA LYS A 64 -1.96 -5.25 -3.31
C LYS A 64 -0.70 -4.37 -3.42
N PRO A 65 0.52 -4.93 -3.31
CA PRO A 65 1.76 -4.20 -3.61
C PRO A 65 1.85 -3.87 -5.11
N PRO A 66 2.62 -2.85 -5.50
CA PRO A 66 2.88 -2.58 -6.91
C PRO A 66 3.61 -3.77 -7.56
N GLY A 67 3.28 -4.08 -8.81
CA GLY A 67 3.88 -5.16 -9.58
C GLY A 67 3.09 -6.48 -9.55
N ARG A 68 3.74 -7.54 -10.04
CA ARG A 68 3.12 -8.87 -10.20
C ARG A 68 3.43 -9.74 -8.99
N ARG A 69 2.37 -10.28 -8.37
CA ARG A 69 2.49 -11.24 -7.26
C ARG A 69 2.59 -12.69 -7.75
N PRO A 70 3.38 -13.55 -7.11
CA PRO A 70 3.30 -15.00 -7.25
C PRO A 70 1.87 -15.50 -6.96
N ARG A 71 1.47 -16.60 -7.61
CA ARG A 71 0.10 -17.15 -7.49
C ARG A 71 -0.28 -17.51 -6.04
N ALA A 72 0.69 -17.94 -5.24
CA ALA A 72 0.50 -18.26 -3.83
C ALA A 72 0.02 -17.06 -2.99
N GLU A 73 0.25 -15.83 -3.47
CA GLU A 73 -0.08 -14.58 -2.77
C GLU A 73 -1.38 -13.92 -3.25
N TRP A 74 -2.12 -14.56 -4.16
CA TRP A 74 -3.36 -14.00 -4.71
C TRP A 74 -4.55 -14.14 -3.75
N GLY A 75 -4.43 -15.00 -2.74
CA GLY A 75 -5.49 -15.19 -1.75
C GLY A 75 -5.76 -13.89 -0.99
N MET A 76 -7.04 -13.49 -0.91
CA MET A 76 -7.48 -12.27 -0.24
C MET A 76 -7.03 -12.20 1.24
N ARG A 77 -6.89 -13.36 1.90
CA ARG A 77 -6.43 -13.47 3.30
C ARG A 77 -4.91 -13.57 3.44
N THR A 78 -4.17 -13.53 2.34
CA THR A 78 -2.69 -13.54 2.39
C THR A 78 -2.21 -12.15 2.73
N ARG A 79 -1.54 -12.02 3.87
CA ARG A 79 -1.01 -10.75 4.36
C ARG A 79 0.43 -10.55 3.88
N ASP A 80 0.67 -9.43 3.22
CA ASP A 80 2.01 -9.00 2.84
C ASP A 80 2.77 -8.49 4.07
N ARG A 81 3.87 -9.16 4.41
CA ARG A 81 4.73 -8.78 5.55
C ARG A 81 5.70 -7.65 5.21
N SER A 82 6.05 -7.47 3.93
CA SER A 82 6.98 -6.45 3.44
C SER A 82 6.39 -5.03 3.44
N ALA A 83 5.06 -4.90 3.56
CA ALA A 83 4.36 -3.61 3.62
C ALA A 83 4.83 -2.69 4.76
N ARG A 84 5.45 -3.25 5.81
CA ARG A 84 6.04 -2.50 6.93
C ARG A 84 7.28 -1.70 6.51
N ASP A 85 8.08 -2.25 5.62
CA ASP A 85 9.28 -1.61 5.07
C ASP A 85 8.90 -0.64 3.93
N GLY A 86 7.74 -0.89 3.31
CA GLY A 86 7.18 -0.10 2.23
C GLY A 86 7.66 -0.57 0.86
N HIS A 87 6.78 -0.46 -0.14
CA HIS A 87 7.09 -0.96 -1.47
C HIS A 87 7.78 0.10 -2.34
N PRO A 88 8.77 -0.31 -3.16
CA PRO A 88 9.39 0.59 -4.12
C PRO A 88 8.33 1.14 -5.08
N GLY A 89 8.32 2.47 -5.26
CA GLY A 89 7.37 3.13 -6.15
C GLY A 89 5.93 3.26 -5.62
N CYS A 90 5.59 2.74 -4.44
CA CYS A 90 4.24 2.89 -3.89
C CYS A 90 4.04 4.28 -3.25
N VAL A 91 3.18 5.10 -3.85
CA VAL A 91 2.82 6.43 -3.32
C VAL A 91 2.18 6.32 -1.93
N GLY A 92 1.30 5.35 -1.71
CA GLY A 92 0.66 5.13 -0.41
C GLY A 92 1.66 4.82 0.71
N CYS A 93 2.64 3.96 0.44
CA CYS A 93 3.73 3.67 1.39
C CYS A 93 4.64 4.89 1.60
N ARG A 94 4.96 5.63 0.53
CA ARG A 94 5.79 6.84 0.59
C ARG A 94 5.15 7.95 1.41
N LEU A 95 3.84 8.17 1.24
CA LEU A 95 3.07 9.13 2.05
C LEU A 95 3.08 8.76 3.54
N ALA A 96 3.18 7.46 3.85
CA ALA A 96 3.36 6.96 5.22
C ALA A 96 4.83 7.00 5.69
N GLY A 97 5.74 7.53 4.88
CA GLY A 97 7.16 7.60 5.17
C GLY A 97 7.94 6.29 5.02
N ARG A 98 7.40 5.29 4.33
CA ARG A 98 8.05 3.99 4.10
C ARG A 98 8.69 3.91 2.72
N GLY A 99 9.58 2.93 2.52
CA GLY A 99 10.24 2.69 1.23
C GLY A 99 11.33 3.70 0.86
N ARG A 100 11.73 4.59 1.80
CA ARG A 100 12.97 5.34 1.68
C ARG A 100 14.08 4.41 2.11
N SER A 101 14.80 3.82 1.16
CA SER A 101 16.07 3.18 1.48
C SER A 101 16.87 4.18 2.31
N SER A 102 17.16 3.84 3.57
CA SER A 102 18.31 4.44 4.24
C SER A 102 19.43 4.28 3.23
N ALA A 103 19.98 5.38 2.72
CA ALA A 103 21.27 5.31 2.05
C ALA A 103 22.15 4.54 3.03
N ALA A 104 22.54 3.32 2.63
CA ALA A 104 23.39 2.50 3.46
C ALA A 104 24.59 3.38 3.79
N VAL A 105 24.81 3.66 5.08
CA VAL A 105 26.08 4.21 5.52
C VAL A 105 27.10 3.15 5.10
N VAL A 106 27.78 3.39 3.99
CA VAL A 106 28.88 2.54 3.53
C VAL A 106 29.94 2.68 4.62
N PRO A 107 30.27 1.62 5.38
CA PRO A 107 31.41 1.70 6.26
C PRO A 107 32.64 1.93 5.38
N VAL A 108 33.32 3.06 5.59
CA VAL A 108 34.62 3.34 4.96
C VAL A 108 35.56 2.23 5.42
N ALA A 109 36.00 1.39 4.48
CA ALA A 109 36.99 0.37 4.77
C ALA A 109 38.31 1.05 5.20
N GLU A 110 38.82 0.70 6.38
CA GLU A 110 40.14 1.10 6.86
C GLU A 110 41.22 0.44 5.97
N PRO A 111 42.26 1.16 5.53
CA PRO A 111 43.28 0.59 4.66
C PRO A 111 44.14 -0.43 5.43
N GLU A 112 44.17 -1.66 4.90
CA GLU A 112 45.00 -2.76 5.37
C GLU A 112 46.49 -2.41 5.22
N ALA A 113 47.21 -2.33 6.33
CA ALA A 113 48.64 -2.05 6.36
C ALA A 113 49.42 -3.24 5.79
N VAL A 114 49.99 -3.07 4.60
CA VAL A 114 50.93 -4.01 3.98
C VAL A 114 52.23 -4.03 4.79
N THR A 115 52.48 -5.11 5.52
CA THR A 115 53.82 -5.43 6.05
C THR A 115 54.62 -6.14 4.98
N ALA A 116 55.62 -5.46 4.42
CA ALA A 116 56.61 -6.08 3.54
C ALA A 116 57.57 -6.94 4.38
N ASP A 117 57.57 -8.24 4.13
CA ASP A 117 58.62 -9.15 4.58
C ASP A 117 59.83 -8.99 3.65
N VAL A 118 60.97 -8.59 4.22
CA VAL A 118 62.26 -8.55 3.53
C VAL A 118 63.01 -9.81 3.93
N GLY A 119 62.84 -10.87 3.13
CA GLY A 119 63.63 -12.09 3.19
C GLY A 119 65.02 -11.89 2.55
N GLY A 120 66.05 -12.37 3.24
CA GLY A 120 67.49 -12.18 2.94
C GLY A 120 68.11 -13.16 1.96
#